data_AF-A0A931W927-F1
#
_entry.id   AF-A0A931W927-F1
#
_cell.length_a   1.000
_cell.length_b   1.000
_cell.length_c   1.000
_cell.angle_alpha   90.00
_cell.angle_beta   90.00
_cell.angle_gamma   90.00
#
_symmetry.space_group_name_H-M   'P 1'
#
loop_
_entity.id
_entity.type
_entity.pdbx_description
1 polymer ?
#
loop_
_entity_poly.entity_id
_entity_poly.type
_entity_poly.pdbx_seq_one_letter_code
_entity_poly.pdbx_strand_id
1 'polypeptide(L)'
;MSIRMRHTRGHTNNRRSHHALAEANIIKDKESGNLRLPHRIDEATGMYRGKQIFTPKVKTERASKIKGPSTSPAEKHVHEHAQEVHANAEAKASKGIFGKIATGGRPKARSGFGGGV
;
A
#
# COMPACT_ATOMS: atom_id res chain seq x y z
N MET A 1 14.83 47.10 23.89
CA MET A 1 14.92 47.70 22.54
C MET A 1 13.53 48.14 22.08
N SER A 2 13.26 49.44 21.96
CA SER A 2 12.04 49.96 21.34
C SER A 2 12.35 50.47 19.93
N ILE A 3 11.53 50.11 18.95
CA ILE A 3 11.62 50.65 17.60
C ILE A 3 11.09 52.09 17.67
N ARG A 4 11.98 53.08 17.53
CA ARG A 4 11.64 54.50 17.64
C ARG A 4 10.83 55.02 16.45
N MET A 5 11.01 54.44 15.26
CA MET A 5 10.36 54.89 14.02
C MET A 5 9.98 53.72 13.12
N ARG A 6 8.95 53.91 12.27
CA ARG A 6 8.54 52.91 11.28
C ARG A 6 9.61 52.76 10.20
N HIS A 7 9.93 51.51 9.84
CA HIS A 7 10.80 51.24 8.70
C HIS A 7 10.14 51.70 7.40
N THR A 8 10.94 52.27 6.51
CA THR A 8 10.47 52.61 5.16
C THR A 8 10.15 51.34 4.37
N ARG A 9 9.26 51.47 3.38
CA ARG A 9 8.93 50.37 2.46
C ARG A 9 10.18 49.87 1.73
N GLY A 10 11.06 50.78 1.30
CA GLY A 10 12.34 50.43 0.66
C GLY A 10 13.27 49.62 1.55
N HIS A 11 13.47 50.02 2.81
CA HIS A 11 14.31 49.27 3.75
C HIS A 11 13.73 47.87 4.03
N THR A 12 12.41 47.78 4.17
CA THR A 12 11.74 46.49 4.36
C THR A 12 11.85 45.60 3.13
N ASN A 13 11.65 46.14 1.92
CA ASN A 13 11.70 45.39 0.67
C ASN A 13 13.13 44.91 0.37
N ASN A 14 14.15 45.75 0.58
CA ASN A 14 15.54 45.37 0.39
C ASN A 14 15.96 44.28 1.38
N ARG A 15 15.47 44.33 2.62
CA ARG A 15 15.71 43.25 3.58
C ARG A 15 15.04 41.94 3.15
N ARG A 16 13.85 42.02 2.55
CA ARG A 16 13.06 40.86 2.12
C ARG A 16 13.39 40.37 0.70
N SER A 17 14.29 41.02 -0.03
CA SER A 17 14.63 40.65 -1.42
C SER A 17 15.16 39.22 -1.53
N HIS A 18 15.81 38.72 -0.48
CA HIS A 18 16.37 37.37 -0.42
C HIS A 18 15.37 36.30 0.08
N HIS A 19 14.11 36.64 0.39
CA HIS A 19 13.11 35.70 0.89
C HIS A 19 12.32 34.97 -0.21
N ALA A 20 12.80 34.97 -1.45
CA ALA A 20 12.15 34.21 -2.51
C ALA A 20 12.20 32.70 -2.22
N LEU A 21 11.10 32.00 -2.49
CA LEU A 21 11.06 30.54 -2.42
C LEU A 21 11.70 29.94 -3.67
N ALA A 22 12.50 28.89 -3.49
CA ALA A 22 13.04 28.12 -4.59
C ALA A 22 11.99 27.14 -5.13
N GLU A 23 12.05 26.86 -6.42
CA GLU A 23 11.22 25.84 -7.05
C GLU A 23 11.60 24.44 -6.58
N ALA A 24 10.61 23.54 -6.53
CA ALA A 24 10.85 22.15 -6.20
C ALA A 24 11.42 21.40 -7.41
N ASN A 25 12.42 20.55 -7.18
CA ASN A 25 12.92 19.64 -8.20
C ASN A 25 11.89 18.53 -8.47
N ILE A 26 11.37 18.46 -9.69
CA ILE A 26 10.38 17.46 -10.11
C ILE A 26 10.97 16.61 -11.23
N ILE A 27 10.87 15.29 -11.11
CA ILE A 27 11.39 14.30 -12.06
C ILE A 27 10.21 13.53 -12.65
N LYS A 28 10.26 13.27 -13.96
CA LYS A 28 9.34 12.34 -14.62
C LYS A 28 9.76 10.90 -14.34
N ASP A 29 8.84 10.08 -13.87
CA ASP A 29 9.07 8.66 -13.72
C ASP A 29 9.12 7.95 -15.08
N LYS A 30 9.99 6.96 -15.21
CA LYS A 30 10.23 6.29 -16.49
C LYS A 30 9.13 5.30 -16.85
N GLU A 31 8.55 4.65 -15.84
CA GLU A 31 7.57 3.57 -16.05
C GLU A 31 6.15 4.13 -16.11
N SER A 32 5.81 5.03 -15.18
CA SER A 32 4.45 5.60 -15.11
C SER A 32 4.29 6.92 -15.87
N GLY A 33 5.37 7.59 -16.24
CA GLY A 33 5.33 8.94 -16.82
C GLY A 33 4.91 10.04 -15.84
N ASN A 34 4.60 9.69 -14.59
CA ASN A 34 4.12 10.63 -13.57
C ASN A 34 5.24 11.55 -13.07
N LEU A 35 4.85 12.73 -12.61
CA LEU A 35 5.76 13.66 -11.95
C LEU A 35 5.91 13.29 -10.47
N ARG A 36 7.16 13.06 -10.04
CA ARG A 36 7.50 12.77 -8.64
C ARG A 36 8.68 13.58 -8.16
N LEU A 37 8.80 13.71 -6.84
CA LEU A 37 9.98 14.29 -6.22
C LEU A 37 11.14 13.28 -6.23
N PRO A 38 12.40 13.75 -6.33
CA PRO A 38 13.58 12.91 -6.18
C PRO A 38 13.54 12.09 -4.88
N HIS A 39 13.99 10.84 -4.95
CA HIS A 39 14.06 9.90 -3.81
C HIS A 39 12.73 9.59 -3.11
N ARG A 40 11.59 10.04 -3.65
CA ARG A 40 10.26 9.67 -3.16
C ARG A 40 9.60 8.62 -4.06
N ILE A 41 8.68 7.88 -3.45
CA ILE A 41 7.80 6.92 -4.09
C ILE A 41 6.73 7.71 -4.86
N ASP A 42 6.29 7.19 -6.01
CA ASP A 42 5.10 7.70 -6.68
C ASP A 42 3.85 7.29 -5.89
N GLU A 43 3.08 8.25 -5.40
CA GLU A 43 1.89 7.99 -4.59
C GLU A 43 0.76 7.31 -5.38
N ALA A 44 0.74 7.51 -6.71
CA ALA A 44 -0.31 6.97 -7.58
C ALA A 44 -0.08 5.49 -7.88
N THR A 45 1.15 5.12 -8.22
CA THR A 45 1.50 3.74 -8.58
C THR A 45 2.05 2.93 -7.41
N GLY A 46 2.60 3.58 -6.39
CA GLY A 46 3.30 2.91 -5.28
C GLY A 46 4.67 2.35 -5.66
N MET A 47 5.22 2.77 -6.80
CA MET A 47 6.48 2.26 -7.35
C MET A 47 7.68 3.10 -6.92
N TYR A 48 8.81 2.43 -6.63
CA TYR A 48 10.11 3.06 -6.42
C TYR A 48 11.24 2.14 -6.88
N ARG A 49 12.15 2.67 -7.71
CA ARG A 49 13.30 1.93 -8.25
C ARG A 49 12.92 0.56 -8.84
N GLY A 50 11.79 0.50 -9.56
CA GLY A 50 11.29 -0.71 -10.22
C GLY A 50 10.62 -1.73 -9.29
N LYS A 51 10.37 -1.39 -8.01
CA LYS A 51 9.70 -2.26 -7.05
C LYS A 51 8.39 -1.63 -6.57
N GLN A 52 7.36 -2.46 -6.47
CA GLN A 52 6.08 -2.09 -5.86
C GLN A 52 6.26 -2.08 -4.33
N ILE A 53 6.12 -0.91 -3.70
CA ILE A 53 6.26 -0.78 -2.24
C ILE A 53 4.92 -0.93 -1.54
N PHE A 54 3.86 -0.35 -2.08
CA PHE A 54 2.51 -0.49 -1.52
C PHE A 54 1.48 -0.61 -2.63
N THR A 55 0.43 -1.37 -2.42
CA THR A 55 -0.69 -1.42 -3.36
C THR A 55 -1.49 -0.12 -3.25
N PRO A 56 -1.66 0.64 -4.36
CA PRO A 56 -2.39 1.89 -4.31
C PRO A 56 -3.83 1.61 -3.86
N LYS A 57 -4.28 2.33 -2.84
CA LYS A 57 -5.66 2.22 -2.38
C LYS A 57 -6.54 2.81 -3.47
N VAL A 58 -7.38 1.97 -4.08
CA VAL A 58 -8.44 2.42 -4.99
C VAL A 58 -9.29 3.40 -4.20
N LYS A 59 -9.24 4.68 -4.58
CA LYS A 59 -10.16 5.67 -4.02
C LYS A 59 -11.54 5.26 -4.53
N THR A 60 -12.35 4.64 -3.67
CA THR A 60 -13.77 4.51 -3.94
C THR A 60 -14.31 5.93 -4.02
N GLU A 61 -14.76 6.35 -5.20
CA GLU A 61 -15.41 7.64 -5.34
C GLU A 61 -16.63 7.62 -4.44
N ARG A 62 -16.56 8.40 -3.36
CA ARG A 62 -17.72 8.60 -2.50
C ARG A 62 -18.70 9.40 -3.32
N ALA A 63 -19.66 8.73 -3.94
CA ALA A 63 -20.79 9.37 -4.57
C ALA A 63 -21.34 10.41 -3.60
N SER A 64 -21.33 11.68 -4.00
CA SER A 64 -21.95 12.74 -3.22
C SER A 64 -23.40 12.33 -3.03
N LYS A 65 -23.80 12.04 -1.77
CA LYS A 65 -25.20 11.77 -1.46
C LYS A 65 -26.00 12.97 -1.96
N ILE A 66 -26.76 12.78 -3.04
CA ILE A 66 -27.75 13.76 -3.46
C ILE A 66 -28.72 13.86 -2.29
N LYS A 67 -28.80 15.04 -1.67
CA LYS A 67 -29.68 15.29 -0.53
C LYS A 67 -31.11 15.39 -1.05
N GLY A 68 -31.73 14.24 -1.31
CA GLY A 68 -33.14 14.09 -1.65
C GLY A 68 -33.81 13.10 -0.70
N PRO A 69 -35.14 13.16 -0.52
CA PRO A 69 -35.86 12.20 0.32
C PRO A 69 -35.73 10.80 -0.28
N SER A 70 -35.20 9.86 0.48
CA SER A 70 -35.06 8.46 0.08
C SER A 70 -36.44 7.83 -0.11
N THR A 71 -36.82 7.50 -1.35
CA THR A 71 -38.12 6.86 -1.64
C THR A 71 -38.05 5.32 -1.72
N SER A 72 -36.91 4.68 -1.41
CA SER A 72 -36.81 3.21 -1.33
C SER A 72 -36.59 2.74 0.12
N PRO A 73 -37.35 1.73 0.61
CA PRO A 73 -37.08 1.11 1.90
C PRO A 73 -35.69 0.45 1.89
N ALA A 74 -34.91 0.64 2.95
CA ALA A 74 -33.62 -0.03 3.10
C ALA A 74 -33.83 -1.55 3.23
N GLU A 75 -33.18 -2.33 2.36
CA GLU A 75 -33.18 -3.79 2.46
C GLU A 75 -32.48 -4.22 3.77
N LYS A 76 -33.16 -5.07 4.54
CA LYS A 76 -32.64 -5.57 5.82
C LYS A 76 -31.51 -6.55 5.54
N HIS A 77 -30.33 -6.26 6.06
CA HIS A 77 -29.19 -7.17 6.04
C HIS A 77 -29.52 -8.44 6.83
N VAL A 78 -29.60 -9.60 6.17
CA VAL A 78 -29.75 -10.90 6.83
C VAL A 78 -28.35 -11.45 7.09
N HIS A 79 -28.00 -11.63 8.36
CA HIS A 79 -26.77 -12.33 8.73
C HIS A 79 -27.05 -13.83 8.73
N GLU A 80 -26.59 -14.54 7.69
CA GLU A 80 -26.55 -15.99 7.68
C GLU A 80 -25.39 -16.45 8.57
N HIS A 81 -25.70 -16.93 9.78
CA HIS A 81 -24.75 -17.67 10.60
C HIS A 81 -24.82 -19.14 10.22
N ALA A 82 -23.92 -19.59 9.35
CA ALA A 82 -23.75 -21.02 9.07
C ALA A 82 -23.32 -21.73 10.37
N GLN A 83 -24.22 -22.54 10.92
CA GLN A 83 -23.95 -23.43 12.03
C GLN A 83 -23.34 -24.72 11.48
N GLU A 84 -22.01 -24.82 11.43
CA GLU A 84 -21.37 -26.12 11.25
C GLU A 84 -21.07 -26.74 12.62
N VAL A 85 -21.98 -27.61 13.04
CA VAL A 85 -21.77 -28.57 14.12
C VAL A 85 -20.87 -29.68 13.56
N HIS A 86 -19.56 -29.65 13.86
CA HIS A 86 -18.68 -30.77 13.49
C HIS A 86 -18.94 -31.97 14.40
N ALA A 87 -19.85 -32.84 13.97
CA ALA A 87 -20.05 -34.17 14.53
C ALA A 87 -19.04 -35.15 13.93
N ASN A 88 -18.16 -35.67 14.77
CA ASN A 88 -17.49 -36.96 14.64
C ASN A 88 -16.38 -37.06 13.57
N ALA A 89 -15.19 -36.60 13.97
CA ALA A 89 -13.93 -37.07 13.42
C ALA A 89 -13.68 -38.51 13.87
N GLU A 90 -14.19 -39.53 13.17
CA GLU A 90 -13.81 -40.92 13.43
C GLU A 90 -13.92 -41.81 12.17
N ALA A 91 -12.77 -42.33 11.73
CA ALA A 91 -12.55 -43.53 10.90
C ALA A 91 -13.06 -43.51 9.43
N LYS A 92 -12.35 -44.00 8.40
CA LYS A 92 -11.09 -44.73 8.25
C LYS A 92 -10.70 -44.68 6.77
N ALA A 93 -9.40 -44.79 6.53
CA ALA A 93 -8.70 -44.68 5.25
C ALA A 93 -9.12 -45.68 4.16
N SER A 94 -8.94 -45.27 2.89
CA SER A 94 -8.45 -46.17 1.84
C SER A 94 -7.37 -45.46 1.02
N LYS A 95 -6.38 -46.25 0.63
CA LYS A 95 -5.02 -45.85 0.26
C LYS A 95 -4.94 -45.57 -1.24
N GLY A 96 -4.46 -44.37 -1.62
CA GLY A 96 -4.11 -44.05 -3.01
C GLY A 96 -3.56 -42.63 -3.16
N ILE A 97 -2.30 -42.52 -3.62
CA ILE A 97 -1.38 -41.33 -3.68
C ILE A 97 -1.12 -40.63 -2.34
N PHE A 98 -2.16 -40.42 -1.53
CA PHE A 98 -2.14 -39.90 -0.15
C PHE A 98 -1.42 -40.81 0.88
N GLY A 99 -0.88 -41.96 0.48
CA GLY A 99 -0.25 -42.94 1.39
C GLY A 99 1.26 -42.75 1.68
N LYS A 100 1.97 -41.87 0.97
CA LYS A 100 3.44 -41.73 1.09
C LYS A 100 3.92 -40.68 2.11
N ILE A 101 3.01 -39.95 2.76
CA ILE A 101 3.36 -39.08 3.91
C ILE A 101 3.22 -39.84 5.25
N ALA A 102 2.60 -41.03 5.26
CA ALA A 102 2.12 -41.69 6.48
C ALA A 102 3.13 -42.58 7.24
N THR A 103 4.37 -42.74 6.78
CA THR A 103 5.39 -43.41 7.60
C THR A 103 6.64 -42.57 7.56
N GLY A 104 6.83 -41.76 8.60
CA GLY A 104 7.98 -40.88 8.82
C GLY A 104 9.32 -41.63 8.95
N GLY A 105 9.72 -42.35 7.90
CA GLY A 105 11.06 -42.89 7.72
C GLY A 105 11.87 -41.96 6.83
N ARG A 106 12.46 -40.89 7.39
CA ARG A 106 13.65 -40.25 6.81
C ARG A 106 14.81 -41.20 7.08
N PRO A 107 15.67 -41.57 6.10
CA PRO A 107 16.94 -40.84 5.93
C PRO A 107 17.51 -41.04 4.49
N LYS A 108 18.71 -40.68 4.02
CA LYS A 108 19.95 -40.08 4.55
C LYS A 108 20.74 -39.57 3.33
N ALA A 109 21.36 -38.38 3.44
CA ALA A 109 22.58 -37.93 2.74
C ALA A 109 22.55 -37.92 1.19
N ARG A 110 23.29 -37.09 0.47
CA ARG A 110 24.74 -36.84 0.47
C ARG A 110 24.92 -35.49 -0.25
N SER A 111 25.52 -34.47 0.36
CA SER A 111 26.95 -34.18 0.19
C SER A 111 27.49 -34.50 -1.22
N GLY A 112 27.55 -33.46 -2.07
CA GLY A 112 28.63 -33.24 -3.05
C GLY A 112 28.52 -33.90 -4.42
N PHE A 113 28.67 -33.07 -5.47
CA PHE A 113 29.62 -33.25 -6.59
C PHE A 113 29.57 -31.97 -7.46
N GLY A 114 30.42 -30.97 -7.23
CA GLY A 114 31.66 -30.74 -8.00
C GLY A 114 31.45 -29.52 -8.93
N GLY A 115 32.33 -28.56 -9.13
CA GLY A 115 33.74 -28.32 -8.81
C GLY A 115 34.26 -27.35 -9.89
N GLY A 116 35.01 -26.30 -9.51
CA GLY A 116 35.65 -25.32 -10.44
C GLY A 116 34.65 -24.40 -11.14
N VAL A 117 34.86 -23.09 -11.29
CA VAL A 117 36.08 -22.29 -11.49
C VAL A 117 35.87 -20.94 -10.80
#